data_AF-A0A7W8YIZ9-F1
#
_entry.id   AF-A0A7W8YIZ9-F1
#
_cell.length_a   1.000
_cell.length_b   1.000
_cell.length_c   1.000
_cell.angle_alpha   90.00
_cell.angle_beta   90.00
_cell.angle_gamma   90.00
#
_symmetry.space_group_name_H-M   'P 1'
#
loop_
_entity.id
_entity.type
_entity.pdbx_description
1 polymer ?
#
loop_
_entity_poly.entity_id
_entity_poly.type
_entity_poly.pdbx_seq_one_letter_code
_entity_poly.pdbx_strand_id
1 'polypeptide(L)'
;MRRIYFTPDAVTPLSIPALQLDTALWEQAYGFVMAAPVGAGLRRFWQHQYGTEAEMALSGAGLLKLQADIGRLLPLCQGQPELQAFLSRWSGAIGDARARRWKMFVIAE
;
A
#
# COMPACT_ATOMS: atom_id res chain seq x y z
N MET A 1 10.45 -8.50 6.65
CA MET A 1 10.31 -7.73 5.39
C MET A 1 8.84 -7.73 5.00
N ARG A 2 8.31 -6.71 4.31
CA ARG A 2 6.90 -6.70 3.88
C ARG A 2 6.81 -6.69 2.36
N ARG A 3 5.92 -7.51 1.81
CA ARG A 3 5.68 -7.60 0.36
C ARG A 3 4.22 -7.31 0.05
N ILE A 4 3.98 -6.38 -0.89
CA ILE A 4 2.64 -6.08 -1.41
C ILE A 4 2.51 -6.71 -2.80
N TYR A 5 1.55 -7.61 -2.97
CA TYR A 5 1.24 -8.30 -4.21
C TYR A 5 -0.04 -7.76 -4.82
N PHE A 6 -0.13 -7.82 -6.14
CA PHE A 6 -1.37 -7.57 -6.89
C PHE A 6 -1.67 -8.82 -7.71
N THR A 7 -2.89 -9.32 -7.72
CA THR A 7 -3.21 -10.59 -8.39
C THR A 7 -4.60 -10.62 -9.02
N PRO A 8 -4.80 -11.28 -10.17
CA PRO A 8 -6.13 -11.60 -10.68
C PRO A 8 -6.96 -12.32 -9.61
N ASP A 9 -8.29 -12.17 -9.70
CA ASP A 9 -9.20 -13.08 -9.01
C ASP A 9 -8.87 -14.53 -9.42
N ALA A 10 -8.44 -15.35 -8.46
CA ALA A 10 -8.06 -16.77 -8.57
C ALA A 10 -6.58 -17.14 -8.78
N VAL A 11 -5.61 -16.21 -8.71
CA VAL A 11 -4.17 -16.57 -8.77
C VAL A 11 -3.48 -16.37 -7.42
N THR A 12 -2.73 -17.38 -6.97
CA THR A 12 -1.89 -17.33 -5.77
C THR A 12 -0.85 -16.20 -5.91
N PRO A 13 -0.59 -15.39 -4.86
CA PRO A 13 0.15 -14.12 -4.95
C PRO A 13 1.56 -14.17 -5.57
N LEU A 14 2.17 -15.35 -5.67
CA LEU A 14 3.59 -15.57 -5.94
C LEU A 14 4.05 -15.26 -7.39
N SER A 15 3.13 -14.97 -8.32
CA SER A 15 3.47 -14.87 -9.77
C SER A 15 3.55 -13.44 -10.33
N ILE A 16 3.40 -12.39 -9.51
CA ILE A 16 3.28 -11.00 -9.98
C ILE A 16 4.25 -10.08 -9.24
N PRO A 17 4.83 -9.05 -9.90
CA PRO A 17 5.81 -8.15 -9.27
C PRO A 17 5.30 -7.56 -7.96
N ALA A 18 5.97 -7.90 -6.86
CA ALA A 18 5.68 -7.36 -5.55
C ALA A 18 6.39 -6.02 -5.33
N LEU A 19 5.75 -5.10 -4.61
CA LEU A 19 6.47 -4.00 -3.98
C LEU A 19 7.18 -4.59 -2.76
N GLN A 20 8.49 -4.81 -2.91
CA GLN A 20 9.35 -5.13 -1.78
C GLN A 20 9.63 -3.85 -1.02
N LEU A 21 9.41 -3.91 0.29
CA LEU A 21 9.65 -2.79 1.19
C LEU A 21 10.68 -3.23 2.20
N ASP A 22 11.77 -2.48 2.27
CA ASP A 22 12.66 -2.60 3.39
C ASP A 22 11.90 -2.23 4.67
N THR A 23 12.30 -2.83 5.78
CA THR A 23 11.60 -2.65 7.06
C THR A 23 11.68 -1.19 7.53
N ALA A 24 12.79 -0.49 7.31
CA ALA A 24 12.95 0.90 7.78
C ALA A 24 12.02 1.87 7.05
N LEU A 25 11.86 1.73 5.74
CA LEU A 25 10.95 2.50 4.91
C LEU A 25 9.48 2.16 5.21
N TRP A 26 9.19 0.89 5.53
CA TRP A 26 7.88 0.48 6.03
C TRP A 26 7.53 1.20 7.34
N GLU A 27 8.45 1.22 8.30
CA GLU A 27 8.27 1.92 9.57
C GLU A 27 8.14 3.44 9.40
N GLN A 28 8.97 4.02 8.54
CA GLN A 28 8.90 5.44 8.20
C GLN A 28 7.55 5.81 7.58
N ALA A 29 7.07 5.00 6.63
CA ALA A 29 5.76 5.19 6.01
C ALA A 29 4.63 5.05 7.02
N TYR A 30 4.70 4.07 7.94
CA TYR A 30 3.74 3.92 9.02
C TYR A 30 3.67 5.17 9.90
N GLY A 31 4.80 5.62 10.43
CA GLY A 31 4.88 6.80 11.29
C GLY A 31 4.32 8.05 10.61
N PHE A 32 4.68 8.23 9.33
CA PHE A 32 4.19 9.35 8.52
C PHE A 32 2.68 9.31 8.32
N VAL A 33 2.11 8.15 7.96
CA VAL A 33 0.66 7.98 7.76
C VAL A 33 -0.12 8.21 9.06
N MET A 34 0.41 7.74 10.20
CA MET A 34 -0.24 7.92 11.50
C MET A 34 -0.24 9.39 11.95
N ALA A 35 0.83 10.14 11.64
CA ALA A 35 0.95 11.56 11.96
C ALA A 35 0.19 12.47 10.98
N ALA A 36 -0.02 12.04 9.74
CA ALA A 36 -0.65 12.86 8.71
C ALA A 36 -2.19 12.97 8.88
N PRO A 37 -2.80 14.11 8.48
CA PRO A 37 -4.25 14.31 8.43
C PRO A 37 -4.87 13.61 7.22
N VAL A 38 -4.65 12.31 7.08
CA VAL A 38 -5.13 11.49 5.96
C VAL A 38 -6.48 10.85 6.20
N GLY A 39 -7.11 10.40 5.11
CA GLY A 39 -8.33 9.63 5.14
C GLY A 39 -8.21 8.34 5.97
N ALA A 40 -9.32 7.97 6.60
CA ALA A 40 -9.40 6.83 7.51
C ALA A 40 -9.09 5.48 6.82
N GLY A 41 -9.15 5.40 5.48
CA GLY A 41 -8.89 4.17 4.73
C GLY A 41 -7.42 3.75 4.82
N LEU A 42 -6.50 4.65 4.49
CA LEU A 42 -5.06 4.40 4.58
C LEU A 42 -4.62 4.18 6.04
N ARG A 43 -5.17 4.94 6.99
CA ARG A 43 -4.88 4.72 8.41
C ARG A 43 -5.31 3.32 8.89
N ARG A 44 -6.52 2.88 8.54
CA ARG A 44 -7.01 1.53 8.85
C ARG A 44 -6.19 0.44 8.17
N PHE A 45 -5.77 0.66 6.91
CA PHE A 45 -4.88 -0.27 6.21
C PHE A 45 -3.60 -0.50 7.03
N TRP A 46 -2.92 0.57 7.44
CA TRP A 46 -1.67 0.48 8.16
C TRP A 46 -1.83 -0.09 9.58
N GLN A 47 -2.90 0.29 10.30
CA GLN A 47 -3.22 -0.29 11.61
C GLN A 47 -3.46 -1.81 11.54
N HIS A 48 -4.20 -2.26 10.52
CA HIS A 48 -4.47 -3.70 10.33
C HIS A 48 -3.18 -4.48 10.02
N GLN A 49 -2.29 -3.91 9.20
CA GLN A 49 -1.05 -4.58 8.79
C GLN A 49 0.00 -4.66 9.91
N TYR A 50 -0.12 -3.81 10.92
CA TYR A 50 0.79 -3.77 12.08
C TYR A 50 0.30 -4.59 13.28
N GLY A 51 -1.02 -4.85 13.38
CA GLY A 51 -1.64 -5.44 14.58
C GLY A 51 -1.87 -6.96 14.58
N THR A 52 -1.74 -7.65 13.45
CA THR A 52 -2.03 -9.10 13.34
C THR A 52 -1.35 -9.68 12.11
N GLU A 53 -1.25 -11.01 11.99
CA GLU A 53 -0.72 -11.82 10.87
C GLU A 53 -1.43 -11.57 9.51
N ALA A 54 -1.54 -10.31 9.09
CA ALA A 54 -2.68 -9.84 8.33
C ALA A 54 -2.50 -9.92 6.83
N GLU A 55 -2.82 -11.08 6.26
CA GLU A 55 -3.29 -11.12 4.89
C GLU A 55 -4.56 -10.26 4.76
N MET A 56 -4.47 -9.16 4.00
CA MET A 56 -5.63 -8.34 3.65
C MET A 56 -5.78 -8.31 2.14
N ALA A 57 -6.96 -8.73 1.66
CA ALA A 57 -7.34 -8.63 0.26
C ALA A 57 -8.17 -7.37 0.02
N LEU A 58 -7.63 -6.41 -0.75
CA LEU A 58 -8.38 -5.22 -1.19
C LEU A 58 -8.69 -5.30 -2.69
N SER A 59 -9.91 -4.93 -3.07
CA SER A 59 -10.37 -4.89 -4.47
C SER A 59 -11.22 -3.66 -4.76
N GLY A 60 -11.40 -3.33 -6.04
CA GLY A 60 -12.39 -2.34 -6.51
C GLY A 60 -12.37 -1.01 -5.75
N ALA A 61 -13.46 -0.70 -5.04
CA ALA A 61 -13.62 0.55 -4.29
C ALA A 61 -12.63 0.70 -3.12
N GLY A 62 -12.15 -0.41 -2.54
CA GLY A 62 -11.11 -0.38 -1.51
C GLY A 62 -9.78 0.12 -2.05
N LEU A 63 -9.38 -0.35 -3.23
CA LEU A 63 -8.18 0.11 -3.94
C LEU A 63 -8.29 1.58 -4.38
N LEU A 64 -9.47 2.01 -4.85
CA LEU A 64 -9.70 3.41 -5.21
C LEU A 64 -9.52 4.35 -4.01
N LYS A 65 -10.10 4.00 -2.86
CA LYS A 65 -9.96 4.80 -1.63
C LYS A 65 -8.52 4.86 -1.16
N LEU A 66 -7.82 3.73 -1.21
CA LEU A 66 -6.41 3.65 -0.84
C LEU A 66 -5.53 4.53 -1.75
N GLN A 67 -5.73 4.45 -3.06
CA GLN A 67 -5.01 5.29 -4.03
C GLN A 67 -5.25 6.79 -3.81
N ALA A 68 -6.49 7.18 -3.54
CA ALA A 68 -6.85 8.56 -3.26
C ALA A 68 -6.19 9.07 -1.96
N ASP A 69 -6.17 8.26 -0.91
CA ASP A 69 -5.51 8.62 0.35
C ASP A 69 -3.99 8.74 0.18
N ILE A 70 -3.34 7.85 -0.61
CA ILE A 70 -1.92 7.99 -0.95
C ILE A 70 -1.65 9.27 -1.74
N GLY A 71 -2.51 9.60 -2.72
CA GLY A 71 -2.40 10.83 -3.50
C GLY A 71 -2.42 12.10 -2.64
N ARG A 72 -3.15 12.10 -1.52
CA ARG A 72 -3.16 13.21 -0.55
C ARG A 72 -1.89 13.30 0.30
N LEU A 73 -1.16 12.20 0.46
CA LEU A 73 0.12 12.18 1.19
C LEU A 73 1.30 12.63 0.37
N LEU A 74 1.29 12.39 -0.95
CA LEU A 74 2.44 12.68 -1.81
C LEU A 74 2.95 14.13 -1.68
N PRO A 75 2.09 15.17 -1.64
CA PRO A 75 2.55 16.56 -1.43
C PRO A 75 3.17 16.81 -0.06
N LEU A 76 2.84 16.00 0.95
CA LEU A 76 3.35 16.14 2.32
C LEU A 76 4.73 15.48 2.50
N CYS A 77 5.18 14.69 1.53
CA CYS A 77 6.46 13.97 1.60
C CYS A 77 7.69 14.86 1.27
N GLN A 78 7.55 16.18 1.33
CA GLN A 78 8.64 17.11 1.05
C GLN A 78 9.83 16.82 1.98
N GLY A 79 11.01 16.66 1.40
CA GLY A 79 12.24 16.30 2.13
C GLY A 79 12.43 14.81 2.43
N GLN A 80 11.50 13.94 2.00
CA GLN A 80 11.60 12.48 2.16
C GLN A 80 11.52 11.77 0.80
N PRO A 81 12.58 11.82 -0.03
CA PRO A 81 12.55 11.36 -1.41
C PRO A 81 12.25 9.87 -1.56
N GLU A 82 12.76 9.04 -0.64
CA GLU A 82 12.52 7.58 -0.65
C GLU A 82 11.06 7.24 -0.34
N LEU A 83 10.48 7.91 0.67
CA LEU A 83 9.05 7.77 1.02
C LEU A 83 8.15 8.24 -0.13
N GLN A 84 8.49 9.39 -0.75
CA GLN A 84 7.74 9.92 -1.88
C GLN A 84 7.81 8.97 -3.09
N ALA A 85 8.99 8.43 -3.40
CA ALA A 85 9.17 7.46 -4.47
C ALA A 85 8.36 6.18 -4.21
N PHE A 86 8.39 5.67 -2.98
CA PHE A 86 7.60 4.51 -2.57
C PHE A 86 6.10 4.75 -2.74
N LEU A 87 5.55 5.80 -2.13
CA LEU A 87 4.12 6.10 -2.19
C LEU A 87 3.66 6.34 -3.65
N SER A 88 4.51 6.94 -4.48
CA SER A 88 4.22 7.14 -5.90
C SER A 88 4.15 5.81 -6.65
N ARG A 89 5.14 4.94 -6.43
CA ARG A 89 5.19 3.60 -7.03
C ARG A 89 4.01 2.73 -6.57
N TRP A 90 3.63 2.83 -5.29
CA TRP A 90 2.49 2.11 -4.74
C TRP A 90 1.15 2.60 -5.32
N SER A 91 0.96 3.92 -5.41
CA SER A 91 -0.21 4.52 -6.06
C SER A 91 -0.34 4.10 -7.53
N GLY A 92 0.77 4.06 -8.27
CA GLY A 92 0.82 3.57 -9.65
C GLY A 92 0.41 2.10 -9.76
N ALA A 93 0.99 1.23 -8.93
CA ALA A 93 0.67 -0.20 -8.91
C ALA A 93 -0.81 -0.47 -8.56
N ILE A 94 -1.40 0.32 -7.65
CA ILE A 94 -2.84 0.25 -7.36
C ILE A 94 -3.66 0.66 -8.59
N GLY A 95 -3.24 1.70 -9.31
CA GLY A 95 -3.89 2.13 -10.55
C GLY A 95 -3.90 1.03 -11.61
N ASP A 96 -2.75 0.40 -11.84
CA ASP A 96 -2.61 -0.72 -12.78
C ASP A 96 -3.45 -1.93 -12.37
N ALA A 97 -3.43 -2.29 -11.08
CA ALA A 97 -4.23 -3.37 -10.54
C ALA A 97 -5.73 -3.11 -10.74
N ARG A 98 -6.18 -1.88 -10.50
CA ARG A 98 -7.59 -1.51 -10.72
C ARG A 98 -8.00 -1.59 -12.19
N ALA A 99 -7.16 -1.11 -13.11
CA ALA A 99 -7.41 -1.21 -14.54
C ALA A 99 -7.56 -2.67 -14.99
N ARG A 100 -6.79 -3.57 -14.37
CA ARG A 100 -6.82 -5.02 -14.62
C ARG A 100 -7.84 -5.80 -13.79
N ARG A 101 -8.60 -5.13 -12.91
CA ARG A 101 -9.52 -5.74 -11.92
C ARG A 101 -8.85 -6.76 -11.00
N TRP A 102 -7.60 -6.49 -10.63
CA TRP A 102 -6.81 -7.28 -9.70
C TRP A 102 -7.07 -6.87 -8.24
N LYS A 103 -6.77 -7.80 -7.34
CA LYS A 103 -6.78 -7.63 -5.89
C LYS A 103 -5.38 -7.33 -5.36
N MET A 104 -5.27 -6.59 -4.28
CA MET A 104 -4.01 -6.38 -3.56
C MET A 104 -3.96 -7.27 -2.32
N PHE A 105 -2.82 -7.92 -2.09
CA PHE A 105 -2.50 -8.71 -0.91
C PHE A 105 -1.22 -8.17 -0.25
N VAL A 106 -1.11 -8.29 1.06
CA VAL A 106 0.10 -7.90 1.81
C VAL A 106 0.52 -9.10 2.65
N ILE A 107 1.78 -9.50 2.55
CA ILE A 107 2.34 -10.62 3.31
C ILE A 107 3.48 -10.10 4.19
N ALA A 108 3.43 -10.50 5.47
CA ALA A 108 4.51 -10.33 6.43
C ALA A 108 5.45 -11.53 6.34
N GLU A 109 6.71 -11.30 5.96
CA GLU A 109 7.79 -12.30 6.03
C GLU A 109 8.76 -11.97 7.15
#